data_AF-A0A964JA03-F1
#
_entry.id   AF-A0A964JA03-F1
#
_cell.length_a   1.000
_cell.length_b   1.000
_cell.length_c   1.000
_cell.angle_alpha   90.00
_cell.angle_beta   90.00
_cell.angle_gamma   90.00
#
_symmetry.space_group_name_H-M   'P 1'
#
loop_
_entity.id
_entity.type
_entity.pdbx_description
1 polymer ?
#
loop_
_entity_poly.entity_id
_entity_poly.type
_entity_poly.pdbx_seq_one_letter_code
_entity_poly.pdbx_strand_id
1 'polypeptide(L)' 'MDDFLKATETMIATWHGVNAPNDPGRRLADDLQHTIAAFEKLRGCIAFEDEPSSFEAALQATKEGAQ' A
#
# COMPACT_ATOMS: atom_id res chain seq x y z
N MET A 1 -11.61 -16.56 -13.63
CA MET A 1 -10.27 -16.27 -13.08
C MET A 1 -9.93 -14.90 -13.58
N ASP A 2 -9.96 -13.95 -12.67
CA ASP A 2 -9.87 -12.53 -12.97
C ASP A 2 -8.56 -12.19 -13.73
N ASP A 3 -8.61 -11.17 -14.58
CA ASP A 3 -7.47 -10.75 -15.40
C ASP A 3 -6.31 -10.27 -14.53
N PHE A 4 -6.60 -9.66 -13.37
CA PHE A 4 -5.60 -9.32 -12.36
C PHE A 4 -4.86 -10.56 -11.85
N LEU A 5 -5.59 -11.61 -11.44
CA LEU A 5 -4.98 -12.80 -10.87
C LEU A 5 -4.06 -13.50 -11.89
N LYS A 6 -4.50 -13.63 -13.15
CA LYS A 6 -3.66 -14.19 -14.23
C LYS A 6 -2.42 -13.34 -14.48
N ALA A 7 -2.55 -12.02 -14.51
CA ALA A 7 -1.42 -11.13 -14.73
C ALA A 7 -0.41 -11.22 -13.57
N THR A 8 -0.90 -11.27 -12.32
CA THR A 8 -0.07 -11.43 -11.12
C THR A 8 0.65 -12.78 -11.10
N GLU A 9 -0.05 -13.89 -11.36
CA GLU A 9 0.57 -15.22 -11.42
C GLU A 9 1.64 -15.29 -12.52
N THR A 10 1.36 -14.71 -13.69
CA THR A 10 2.32 -14.66 -14.80
C THR A 10 3.56 -13.85 -14.43
N MET A 11 3.39 -12.69 -13.79
CA MET A 11 4.50 -11.87 -13.30
C MET A 11 5.36 -12.62 -12.27
N ILE A 12 4.72 -13.26 -11.29
CA ILE A 12 5.43 -14.02 -10.24
C ILE A 12 6.22 -15.18 -10.85
N ALA A 13 5.60 -15.94 -11.74
CA ALA A 13 6.28 -17.05 -12.41
C ALA A 13 7.45 -16.55 -13.27
N THR A 14 7.26 -15.47 -14.02
CA THR A 14 8.27 -14.93 -14.96
C THR A 14 9.49 -14.38 -14.23
N TRP A 15 9.28 -13.60 -13.16
CA TRP A 15 10.37 -12.86 -12.50
C TRP A 15 10.88 -13.51 -11.22
N HIS A 16 10.10 -14.38 -10.60
CA HIS A 16 10.45 -15.01 -9.32
C HIS A 16 10.50 -16.54 -9.38
N GLY A 17 10.09 -17.16 -10.50
CA GLY A 17 10.11 -18.61 -10.67
C GLY A 17 9.19 -19.36 -9.71
N VAL A 18 8.26 -18.66 -9.06
CA VAL A 18 7.31 -19.23 -8.09
C VAL A 18 5.99 -19.51 -8.80
N ASN A 19 5.50 -20.74 -8.64
CA ASN A 19 4.15 -21.12 -9.06
C ASN A 19 3.29 -21.33 -7.82
N ALA A 20 1.98 -21.05 -7.92
CA ALA A 20 1.06 -21.33 -6.83
C ALA A 20 1.08 -22.83 -6.48
N PRO A 21 1.43 -23.22 -5.24
CA PRO A 21 1.74 -24.62 -4.91
C PRO A 21 0.49 -25.52 -4.83
N ASN A 22 -0.72 -24.95 -4.70
CA ASN A 22 -1.96 -25.69 -4.58
C ASN A 22 -3.21 -24.82 -4.84
N ASP A 23 -4.37 -25.48 -5.00
CA ASP A 23 -5.67 -24.84 -5.24
C ASP A 23 -6.15 -23.90 -4.12
N PRO A 24 -5.96 -24.21 -2.82
CA PRO A 24 -6.26 -23.27 -1.74
C PRO A 24 -5.48 -21.96 -1.86
N GLY A 25 -4.20 -21.99 -2.23
CA GLY A 25 -3.38 -20.80 -2.42
C GLY A 25 -3.91 -19.90 -3.54
N ARG A 26 -4.36 -20.49 -4.66
CA ARG A 26 -4.98 -19.73 -5.75
C ARG A 26 -6.31 -19.10 -5.34
N ARG A 27 -7.13 -19.80 -4.55
CA ARG A 27 -8.38 -19.25 -4.02
C ARG A 27 -8.15 -18.09 -3.06
N LEU A 28 -7.19 -18.21 -2.14
CA LEU A 28 -6.82 -17.10 -1.25
C LEU A 28 -6.33 -15.88 -2.04
N ALA A 29 -5.56 -16.08 -3.11
CA ALA A 29 -5.11 -14.99 -3.97
C ALA A 29 -6.28 -14.27 -4.68
N ASP A 30 -7.30 -15.02 -5.13
CA ASP A 30 -8.55 -14.47 -5.69
C ASP A 30 -9.32 -13.66 -4.62
N ASP A 31 -9.45 -14.19 -3.40
CA ASP A 31 -10.15 -13.52 -2.29
C ASP A 31 -9.46 -12.19 -1.90
N LEU A 32 -8.13 -12.11 -2.00
CA LEU A 32 -7.35 -10.91 -1.68
C LEU A 32 -7.58 -9.75 -2.65
N GLN A 33 -8.11 -10.00 -3.86
CA GLN A 33 -8.40 -8.95 -4.83
C GLN A 33 -9.32 -7.86 -4.23
N HIS A 34 -10.35 -8.27 -3.50
CA HIS A 34 -11.28 -7.33 -2.86
C HIS A 34 -10.58 -6.49 -1.79
N THR A 35 -9.68 -7.10 -1.03
CA THR A 35 -8.88 -6.41 -0.01
C THR A 35 -7.94 -5.38 -0.64
N ILE A 36 -7.26 -5.73 -1.73
CA ILE A 36 -6.41 -4.80 -2.48
C ILE A 36 -7.24 -3.62 -2.99
N ALA A 37 -8.38 -3.89 -3.64
CA ALA A 37 -9.26 -2.83 -4.14
C ALA A 37 -9.80 -1.92 -3.02
N ALA A 38 -10.06 -2.47 -1.83
CA ALA A 38 -10.46 -1.68 -0.66
C ALA A 38 -9.33 -0.74 -0.21
N PHE A 39 -8.09 -1.21 -0.16
CA PHE A 39 -6.94 -0.36 0.15
C PHE A 39 -6.66 0.70 -0.91
N GLU A 40 -6.82 0.36 -2.20
CA GLU A 40 -6.65 1.33 -3.29
C GLU A 40 -7.67 2.47 -3.21
N LYS A 41 -8.90 2.19 -2.79
CA LYS A 41 -9.92 3.24 -2.55
C LYS A 41 -9.54 4.19 -1.41
N LEU A 42 -8.71 3.75 -0.47
CA LEU A 42 -8.21 4.58 0.63
C LEU A 42 -6.92 5.34 0.28
N ARG A 43 -6.35 5.09 -0.91
CA ARG A 43 -5.11 5.75 -1.36
C ARG A 43 -5.36 7.25 -1.51
N GLY A 44 -4.61 8.04 -0.76
CA GLY A 44 -4.76 9.50 -0.73
C GLY A 44 -5.92 10.01 0.13
N CYS A 45 -6.69 9.12 0.77
CA CYS A 45 -7.72 9.49 1.75
C CYS A 45 -7.13 9.71 3.14
N ILE A 46 -6.00 9.08 3.45
CA ILE A 46 -5.24 9.37 4.66
C ILE A 46 -4.44 10.65 4.39
N ALA A 47 -5.06 11.79 4.67
CA ALA A 47 -4.28 12.97 5.02
C ALA A 47 -3.62 12.67 6.37
N PHE A 48 -2.29 12.81 6.45
CA PHE A 48 -1.69 13.06 7.76
C PHE A 48 -2.43 14.29 8.33
N GLU A 49 -2.75 14.26 9.63
CA GLU A 49 -3.51 15.32 10.29
C GLU A 49 -3.06 16.71 9.82
N ASP A 50 -3.99 17.66 9.72
CA ASP A 50 -3.80 19.06 9.33
C ASP A 50 -2.83 19.84 10.26
N GLU A 51 -1.90 19.19 10.94
CA GLU A 51 -0.75 19.83 11.53
C GLU A 51 0.39 19.90 10.52
N PRO A 52 0.63 21.07 9.90
CA PRO A 52 1.94 21.35 9.35
C PRO A 52 2.86 21.67 10.53
N SER A 53 3.31 20.67 11.28
CA SER A 53 4.65 20.82 11.84
C SER A 53 5.63 20.42 10.74
N SER A 54 5.64 21.21 9.65
CA SER A 54 6.82 21.23 8.79
C SER A 54 8.01 21.45 9.72
N PHE A 55 9.15 20.82 9.42
CA PHE A 55 10.33 20.91 10.27
C PHE A 55 10.68 22.38 10.61
N GLU A 56 10.43 23.29 9.68
CA GLU A 56 10.59 24.74 9.84
C GLU A 56 9.61 25.36 10.84
N ALA A 57 8.34 24.96 10.82
CA ALA A 57 7.33 25.41 11.79
C ALA A 57 7.67 24.91 13.21
N ALA A 58 8.08 23.64 13.33
CA ALA A 58 8.55 23.09 14.59
C ALA A 58 9.81 23.81 15.09
N LEU A 59 10.78 24.07 14.20
CA LEU A 59 12.03 24.76 14.54
C LEU A 59 11.81 26.20 15.01
N GLN A 60 10.83 26.92 14.44
CA GLN A 60 10.48 28.27 14.90
C GLN A 60 9.77 28.25 16.25
N ALA A 61 8.85 27.31 16.47
CA ALA A 61 8.14 27.18 17.75
C ALA A 61 9.08 26.85 18.92
N THR A 62 10.21 26.16 18.66
CA THR A 62 11.20 25.79 19.67
C THR A 62 12.32 26.82 19.87
N LYS A 63 12.37 27.90 19.10
CA LYS A 63 13.36 28.97 19.36
C LYS A 63 12.90 29.75 20.58
N GLU A 64 13.71 29.75 21.63
CA GLU A 64 13.54 30.68 22.75
C GLU A 64 13.56 32.12 22.20
N GLY A 65 12.54 32.90 22.55
CA GLY A 65 12.42 34.28 22.09
C GLY A 65 13.71 35.03 22.39
N ALA A 66 14.34 35.59 21.35
CA ALA A 66 15.53 36.39 21.49
C ALA A 66 15.23 37.59 22.41
N GLN A 67 15.56 37.43 23.69
CA GLN A 67 15.75 38.50 24.66
C GLN A 67 17.24 38.77 24.79
#